data_AF-A0A7S1UY03-F1
#
_entry.id   AF-A0A7S1UY03-F1
#
_cell.length_a   1.000
_cell.length_b   1.000
_cell.length_c   1.000
_cell.angle_alpha   90.00
_cell.angle_beta   90.00
_cell.angle_gamma   90.00
#
_symmetry.space_group_name_H-M   'P 1'
#
loop_
_entity.id
_entity.type
_entity.pdbx_description
1 polymer ?
#
loop_
_entity_poly.entity_id
_entity_poly.type
_entity_poly.pdbx_seq_one_letter_code
_entity_poly.pdbx_strand_id
1 'polypeptide(L)'
;MRIVVLACFLFFASDALVFQHRTRNAIRPSHQQDPKRILARTCMVVEQKTSTTEDIASTGSLVFIDKKSQLASAFAALDEGDQYDAVLTGLCAKILDDDLDAPESRSALEDPLSLLKEMNLRRVKASGRSLMSMVDATVKTEDASAMAQVLSLCLKNGGVRKYGAQQQDLTPLPNTPTGRFRNPVDGKRITRKERLDNVLVDIPTDDRGSEVAAALTFMSFAGVCGLTNVLGIDDWAPYTNTLLTGLVLVGVVDNFYDFIKFGTSLLKEKTPEKVNVKLPDKGDLPGGLGTGALTGNVVRGLTRLTSKDTLRDCQCEAASFFAAYALGLPSFAFRPNALEAAVLVLESAKKENNLDTLLSNVGILKVLVWLMAPAAMEAAKHPQLIVSDPREGAGLLRRLEEQGGDDTASLFWAASEEEQADLLKWAYGEADLLLRNNQQTVKELSERLAGGAATMGDLCAVVEDW
;
A
#
# COMPACT_ATOMS: atom_id res chain seq x y z
N MET A 1 -5.50 -23.57 44.78
CA MET A 1 -6.55 -23.19 43.80
C MET A 1 -6.50 -21.73 43.35
N ARG A 2 -6.48 -20.71 44.23
CA ARG A 2 -6.30 -19.29 43.82
C ARG A 2 -5.00 -19.00 43.06
N ILE A 3 -3.94 -19.77 43.32
CA ILE A 3 -2.63 -19.64 42.68
C ILE A 3 -2.63 -20.14 41.23
N VAL A 4 -3.46 -21.13 40.87
CA VAL A 4 -3.52 -21.68 39.50
C VAL A 4 -4.30 -20.74 38.58
N VAL A 5 -5.38 -20.14 39.09
CA VAL A 5 -6.15 -19.11 38.35
C VAL A 5 -5.31 -17.84 38.13
N LEU A 6 -4.51 -17.43 39.14
CA LEU A 6 -3.58 -16.31 38.99
C LEU A 6 -2.45 -16.64 37.99
N ALA A 7 -1.95 -17.88 38.00
CA ALA A 7 -0.93 -18.34 37.05
C ALA A 7 -1.45 -18.40 35.61
N CYS A 8 -2.68 -18.87 35.37
CA CYS A 8 -3.29 -18.84 34.04
C CYS A 8 -3.57 -17.40 33.57
N PHE A 9 -4.08 -16.52 34.44
CA PHE A 9 -4.27 -15.10 34.09
C PHE A 9 -2.95 -14.38 33.81
N LEU A 10 -1.90 -14.68 34.58
CA LEU A 10 -0.56 -14.13 34.34
C LEU A 10 0.10 -14.73 33.09
N PHE A 11 -0.17 -15.98 32.75
CA PHE A 11 0.33 -16.61 31.52
C PHE A 11 -0.33 -16.01 30.28
N PHE A 12 -1.66 -15.82 30.30
CA PHE A 12 -2.38 -15.17 29.20
C PHE A 12 -2.11 -13.66 29.10
N ALA A 13 -1.93 -12.96 30.23
CA ALA A 13 -1.53 -11.54 30.22
C ALA A 13 -0.08 -11.36 29.77
N SER A 14 0.81 -12.29 30.14
CA SER A 14 2.19 -12.37 29.65
C SER A 14 2.21 -12.60 28.14
N ASP A 15 1.43 -13.55 27.61
CA ASP A 15 1.36 -13.80 26.17
C ASP A 15 0.70 -12.65 25.41
N ALA A 16 -0.28 -11.96 25.99
CA ALA A 16 -0.87 -10.76 25.39
C ALA A 16 0.12 -9.57 25.36
N LEU A 17 0.91 -9.36 26.42
CA LEU A 17 1.98 -8.34 26.46
C LEU A 17 3.17 -8.71 25.56
N VAL A 18 3.55 -9.99 25.48
CA VAL A 18 4.57 -10.50 24.57
C VAL A 18 4.08 -10.41 23.12
N PHE A 19 2.79 -10.59 22.85
CA PHE A 19 2.19 -10.36 21.53
C PHE A 19 2.14 -8.87 21.18
N GLN A 20 1.83 -7.98 22.13
CA GLN A 20 1.87 -6.52 21.93
C GLN A 20 3.30 -5.97 21.75
N HIS A 21 4.29 -6.60 22.40
CA HIS A 21 5.71 -6.26 22.25
C HIS A 21 6.33 -6.92 21.01
N ARG A 22 5.82 -8.09 20.57
CA ARG A 22 6.14 -8.69 19.27
C ARG A 22 5.52 -7.92 18.13
N THR A 23 4.30 -7.38 18.22
CA THR A 23 3.75 -6.52 17.16
C THR A 23 4.48 -5.18 17.05
N ARG A 24 5.08 -4.68 18.16
CA ARG A 24 5.98 -3.52 18.13
C ARG A 24 7.35 -3.80 17.49
N ASN A 25 7.86 -5.03 17.60
CA ASN A 25 9.16 -5.45 17.03
C ASN A 25 9.04 -6.29 15.74
N ALA A 26 7.83 -6.65 15.32
CA ALA A 26 7.50 -7.35 14.07
C ALA A 26 7.10 -6.38 12.95
N ILE A 27 7.31 -5.07 13.15
CA ILE A 27 7.48 -4.09 12.06
C ILE A 27 8.95 -4.16 11.58
N ARG A 28 9.40 -5.39 11.30
CA ARG A 28 10.26 -5.65 10.15
C ARG A 28 9.31 -6.28 9.13
N PRO A 29 9.32 -5.87 7.85
CA PRO A 29 8.46 -6.47 6.86
C PRO A 29 8.74 -7.98 6.81
N SER A 30 7.85 -8.77 7.42
CA SER A 30 7.85 -10.24 7.33
C SER A 30 7.07 -10.73 6.10
N HIS A 31 6.76 -9.81 5.18
CA HIS A 31 6.52 -10.15 3.79
C HIS A 31 7.85 -10.15 3.01
N GLN A 32 8.80 -10.93 3.51
CA GLN A 32 9.82 -11.52 2.67
C GLN A 32 9.10 -12.63 1.88
N GLN A 33 8.39 -12.25 0.81
CA GLN A 33 8.11 -13.19 -0.26
C GLN A 33 9.48 -13.68 -0.73
N ASP A 34 9.76 -14.94 -0.46
CA ASP A 34 10.94 -15.65 -0.93
C ASP A 34 11.03 -15.42 -2.46
N PRO A 35 12.00 -14.63 -2.98
CA PRO A 35 12.10 -14.36 -4.42
C PRO A 35 12.49 -15.63 -5.22
N LYS A 36 12.72 -16.75 -4.54
CA LYS A 36 13.22 -18.01 -5.10
C LYS A 36 12.20 -18.84 -5.89
N ARG A 37 10.97 -18.38 -6.12
CA ARG A 37 9.93 -19.19 -6.80
C ARG A 37 9.40 -18.68 -8.15
N ILE A 38 9.88 -17.55 -8.69
CA ILE A 38 9.35 -17.03 -9.98
C ILE A 38 10.36 -17.04 -11.13
N LEU A 39 11.64 -17.33 -10.91
CA LEU A 39 12.63 -17.49 -11.99
C LEU A 39 13.13 -18.93 -12.11
N ALA A 40 12.26 -19.80 -12.64
CA ALA A 40 12.69 -21.08 -13.16
C ALA A 40 12.07 -21.31 -14.55
N ARG A 41 12.95 -21.36 -15.56
CA ARG A 41 12.75 -21.61 -17.01
C ARG A 41 12.55 -20.31 -17.80
N THR A 42 13.42 -19.93 -18.74
CA THR A 42 14.22 -20.73 -19.68
C THR A 42 15.42 -19.90 -20.10
N CYS A 43 16.64 -20.29 -19.72
CA CYS A 43 17.86 -19.78 -20.34
C CYS A 43 18.73 -20.97 -20.70
N MET A 44 18.93 -21.21 -21.99
CA MET A 44 19.94 -22.14 -22.48
C MET A 44 21.31 -21.53 -22.16
N VAL A 45 21.95 -22.01 -21.10
CA VAL A 45 23.36 -21.72 -20.82
C VAL A 45 24.18 -22.45 -21.88
N VAL A 46 24.74 -21.69 -22.83
CA VAL A 46 25.83 -22.17 -23.69
C VAL A 46 27.08 -22.20 -22.83
N GLU A 47 27.35 -23.36 -22.23
CA GLU A 47 28.54 -23.62 -21.46
C GLU A 47 29.75 -23.72 -22.42
N GLN A 48 30.52 -22.64 -22.55
CA GLN A 48 31.80 -22.67 -23.29
C GLN A 48 32.84 -23.42 -22.47
N LYS A 49 32.93 -24.73 -22.73
CA LYS A 49 33.99 -25.59 -22.23
C LYS A 49 35.30 -25.22 -22.93
N THR A 50 36.21 -24.57 -22.21
CA THR A 50 37.60 -24.39 -22.62
C THR A 50 38.34 -25.72 -22.48
N SER A 51 38.39 -26.50 -23.56
CA SER A 51 39.28 -27.67 -23.65
C SER A 51 40.64 -27.26 -24.19
N THR A 52 41.67 -27.45 -23.36
CA THR A 52 43.08 -27.44 -23.72
C THR A 52 43.43 -28.53 -24.72
N THR A 53 44.10 -28.10 -25.80
CA THR A 53 45.23 -28.74 -26.52
C THR A 53 45.19 -30.24 -26.78
N GLU A 54 45.09 -30.62 -28.07
CA GLU A 54 45.91 -31.69 -28.66
C GLU A 54 46.15 -31.41 -30.16
N ASP A 55 47.41 -31.56 -30.56
CA ASP A 55 47.97 -31.30 -31.88
C ASP A 55 47.53 -32.34 -32.92
N ILE A 56 46.92 -31.90 -34.03
CA ILE A 56 47.01 -32.63 -35.31
C ILE A 56 47.18 -31.63 -36.45
N ALA A 57 48.38 -31.66 -37.04
CA ALA A 57 48.71 -30.98 -38.28
C ALA A 57 47.90 -31.59 -39.44
N SER A 58 47.08 -30.76 -40.11
CA SER A 58 46.52 -31.07 -41.42
C SER A 58 46.45 -29.79 -42.24
N THR A 59 47.27 -29.78 -43.28
CA THR A 59 47.38 -28.78 -44.35
C THR A 59 46.06 -28.69 -45.12
N GLY A 60 45.19 -27.78 -44.65
CA GLY A 60 44.04 -27.28 -45.40
C GLY A 60 44.04 -25.77 -45.31
N SER A 61 44.02 -25.09 -46.46
CA SER A 61 43.93 -23.63 -46.56
C SER A 61 42.64 -23.16 -45.89
N LEU A 62 42.72 -22.91 -44.58
CA LEU A 62 41.73 -22.23 -43.80
C LEU A 62 41.86 -20.76 -44.15
N VAL A 63 40.87 -20.26 -44.88
CA VAL A 63 40.52 -18.85 -44.87
C VAL A 63 40.53 -18.42 -43.40
N PHE A 64 41.48 -17.57 -43.04
CA PHE A 64 41.49 -16.88 -41.75
C PHE A 64 40.27 -15.95 -41.76
N ILE A 65 39.11 -16.50 -41.43
CA ILE A 65 37.95 -15.72 -41.02
C ILE A 65 38.40 -15.08 -39.72
N ASP A 66 38.78 -13.81 -39.83
CA ASP A 66 39.07 -12.92 -38.73
C ASP A 66 37.97 -13.11 -37.68
N LYS A 67 38.31 -13.69 -36.53
CA LYS A 67 37.37 -14.16 -35.50
C LYS A 67 36.75 -12.99 -34.73
N LYS A 68 36.22 -11.99 -35.43
CA LYS A 68 35.12 -11.21 -34.85
C LYS A 68 34.02 -12.23 -34.59
N SER A 69 33.69 -12.44 -33.32
CA SER A 69 32.72 -13.46 -32.93
C SER A 69 31.44 -13.27 -33.74
N GLN A 70 30.75 -14.35 -34.11
CA GLN A 70 29.47 -14.25 -34.83
C GLN A 70 28.48 -13.32 -34.11
N LEU A 71 28.58 -13.24 -32.78
CA LEU A 71 27.85 -12.30 -31.93
C LEU A 71 28.21 -10.84 -32.21
N ALA A 72 29.50 -10.51 -32.33
CA ALA A 72 29.93 -9.15 -32.70
C ALA A 72 29.43 -8.75 -34.10
N SER A 73 29.41 -9.69 -35.05
CA SER A 73 28.83 -9.45 -36.38
C SER A 73 27.32 -9.28 -36.34
N ALA A 74 26.61 -10.08 -35.54
CA ALA A 74 25.16 -9.98 -35.39
C ALA A 74 24.76 -8.68 -34.67
N PHE A 75 25.50 -8.30 -33.62
CA PHE A 75 25.29 -7.05 -32.89
C PHE A 75 25.57 -5.82 -33.76
N ALA A 76 26.66 -5.84 -34.54
CA ALA A 76 26.97 -4.78 -35.49
C ALA A 76 25.95 -4.65 -36.64
N ALA A 77 25.09 -5.66 -36.85
CA ALA A 77 24.02 -5.62 -37.85
C ALA A 77 22.72 -4.99 -37.32
N LEU A 78 22.57 -4.82 -36.01
CA LEU A 78 21.44 -4.10 -35.41
C LEU A 78 21.57 -2.59 -35.65
N ASP A 79 20.44 -1.88 -35.70
CA ASP A 79 20.46 -0.42 -35.69
C ASP A 79 20.97 0.11 -34.32
N GLU A 80 21.37 1.38 -34.30
CA GLU A 80 21.94 1.99 -33.09
C GLU A 80 20.97 1.91 -31.90
N GLY A 81 19.66 2.07 -32.13
CA GLY A 81 18.64 1.95 -31.08
C GLY A 81 18.61 0.56 -30.47
N ASP A 82 18.47 -0.47 -31.30
CA ASP A 82 18.45 -1.86 -30.86
C ASP A 82 19.76 -2.29 -30.19
N GLN A 83 20.90 -1.76 -30.61
CA GLN A 83 22.19 -1.98 -29.94
C GLN A 83 22.18 -1.45 -28.51
N TYR A 84 21.76 -0.20 -28.31
CA TYR A 84 21.67 0.40 -26.97
C TYR A 84 20.66 -0.33 -26.08
N ASP A 85 19.50 -0.69 -26.63
CA ASP A 85 18.46 -1.40 -25.91
C ASP A 85 18.87 -2.81 -25.47
N ALA A 86 19.56 -3.54 -26.35
CA ALA A 86 20.08 -4.87 -26.03
C ALA A 86 21.12 -4.80 -24.91
N VAL A 87 22.01 -3.80 -24.93
CA VAL A 87 23.03 -3.61 -23.87
C VAL A 87 22.37 -3.17 -22.58
N LEU A 88 21.46 -2.20 -22.61
CA LEU A 88 20.77 -1.70 -21.41
C LEU A 88 19.97 -2.82 -20.73
N THR A 89 19.19 -3.57 -21.51
CA THR A 89 18.43 -4.72 -21.00
C THR A 89 19.35 -5.80 -20.46
N GLY A 90 20.48 -6.08 -21.12
CA GLY A 90 21.47 -7.07 -20.67
C GLY A 90 22.14 -6.69 -19.34
N LEU A 91 22.50 -5.42 -19.16
CA LEU A 91 23.06 -4.91 -17.90
C LEU A 91 22.04 -5.00 -16.76
N CYS A 92 20.78 -4.62 -17.01
CA CYS A 92 19.72 -4.71 -16.01
C CYS A 92 19.40 -6.16 -15.65
N ALA A 93 19.34 -7.06 -16.64
CA ALA A 93 19.12 -8.49 -16.42
C ALA A 93 20.24 -9.08 -15.55
N LYS A 94 21.50 -8.69 -15.78
CA LYS A 94 22.61 -9.13 -14.93
C LYS A 94 22.44 -8.71 -13.46
N ILE A 95 22.03 -7.46 -13.19
CA ILE A 95 21.74 -7.00 -11.82
C ILE A 95 20.58 -7.80 -11.21
N LEU A 96 19.58 -8.17 -12.01
CA LEU A 96 18.45 -8.97 -11.57
C LEU A 96 18.79 -10.45 -11.32
N ASP A 97 19.74 -11.01 -12.05
CA ASP A 97 20.20 -12.39 -11.90
C ASP A 97 21.25 -12.56 -10.80
N ASP A 98 22.09 -11.54 -10.58
CA ASP A 98 23.10 -11.57 -9.52
C ASP A 98 22.42 -11.39 -8.13
N ASP A 99 22.72 -12.28 -7.18
CA ASP A 99 22.29 -12.20 -5.77
C ASP A 99 23.14 -11.16 -5.00
N LEU A 100 23.15 -9.92 -5.49
CA LEU A 100 23.87 -8.79 -4.88
C LEU A 100 23.09 -8.22 -3.70
N ASP A 101 23.82 -7.79 -2.66
CA ASP A 101 23.24 -6.98 -1.58
C ASP A 101 22.84 -5.58 -2.11
N ALA A 102 21.97 -4.87 -1.40
CA ALA A 102 21.47 -3.54 -1.81
C ALA A 102 22.58 -2.51 -2.15
N PRO A 103 23.71 -2.40 -1.39
CA PRO A 103 24.79 -1.47 -1.72
C PRO A 103 25.53 -1.84 -3.01
N GLU A 104 25.70 -3.14 -3.27
CA GLU A 104 26.36 -3.65 -4.47
C GLU A 104 25.47 -3.46 -5.70
N SER A 105 24.17 -3.74 -5.56
CA SER A 105 23.16 -3.45 -6.58
C SER A 105 23.14 -1.97 -6.96
N ARG A 106 23.29 -1.07 -5.99
CA ARG A 106 23.39 0.38 -6.23
C ARG A 106 24.62 0.75 -7.05
N SER A 107 25.78 0.16 -6.75
CA SER A 107 27.01 0.39 -7.53
C SER A 107 26.89 -0.19 -8.94
N ALA A 108 26.29 -1.38 -9.08
CA ALA A 108 26.07 -2.00 -10.38
C ALA A 108 25.10 -1.21 -11.27
N LEU A 109 24.19 -0.43 -10.69
CA LEU A 109 23.26 0.45 -11.40
C LEU A 109 23.96 1.65 -12.09
N GLU A 110 25.20 1.98 -11.72
CA GLU A 110 25.95 3.09 -12.32
C GLU A 110 26.15 2.92 -13.84
N ASP A 111 26.39 1.68 -14.30
CA ASP A 111 26.60 1.36 -15.71
C ASP A 111 25.33 1.58 -16.55
N PRO A 112 24.15 0.99 -16.22
CA PRO A 112 22.88 1.33 -16.87
C PRO A 112 22.56 2.83 -16.86
N LEU A 113 22.80 3.52 -15.74
CA LEU A 113 22.55 4.95 -15.61
C LEU A 113 23.43 5.78 -16.54
N SER A 114 24.71 5.41 -16.67
CA SER A 114 25.65 6.04 -17.59
C SER A 114 25.21 5.84 -19.03
N LEU A 115 24.81 4.61 -19.38
CA LEU A 115 24.31 4.28 -20.71
C LEU A 115 23.05 5.07 -21.07
N LEU A 116 22.06 5.16 -20.16
CA LEU A 116 20.85 5.93 -20.44
C LEU A 116 21.14 7.43 -20.57
N LYS A 117 22.12 7.97 -19.83
CA LYS A 117 22.60 9.36 -20.02
C LYS A 117 23.21 9.54 -21.41
N GLU A 118 24.01 8.59 -21.87
CA GLU A 118 24.56 8.60 -23.23
C GLU A 118 23.45 8.56 -24.29
N MET A 119 22.46 7.67 -24.14
CA MET A 119 21.29 7.60 -25.01
C MET A 119 20.56 8.95 -25.09
N ASN A 120 20.37 9.62 -23.95
CA ASN A 120 19.79 10.97 -23.88
C ASN A 120 20.62 12.02 -24.64
N LEU A 121 21.96 11.98 -24.53
CA LEU A 121 22.86 12.89 -25.24
C LEU A 121 22.82 12.66 -26.76
N ARG A 122 22.73 11.40 -27.18
CA ARG A 122 22.64 11.00 -28.59
C ARG A 122 21.23 11.10 -29.18
N ARG A 123 20.23 11.36 -28.34
CA ARG A 123 18.80 11.35 -28.69
C ARG A 123 18.32 9.98 -29.21
N VAL A 124 18.93 8.91 -28.72
CA VAL A 124 18.48 7.54 -28.94
C VAL A 124 17.41 7.22 -27.90
N LYS A 125 16.22 6.86 -28.36
CA LYS A 125 15.10 6.53 -27.48
C LYS A 125 15.23 5.07 -27.04
N ALA A 126 15.14 4.82 -25.73
CA ALA A 126 15.06 3.47 -25.18
C ALA A 126 13.65 2.89 -25.41
N SER A 127 13.58 1.59 -25.71
CA SER A 127 12.31 0.88 -25.77
C SER A 127 11.67 0.73 -24.38
N GLY A 128 10.34 0.53 -24.36
CA GLY A 128 9.60 0.27 -23.12
C GLY A 128 10.20 -0.91 -22.34
N ARG A 129 10.60 -1.98 -23.03
CA ARG A 129 11.22 -3.16 -22.41
C ARG A 129 12.51 -2.82 -21.66
N SER A 130 13.42 -2.05 -22.26
CA SER A 130 14.65 -1.62 -21.60
C SER A 130 14.34 -0.80 -20.34
N LEU A 131 13.36 0.11 -20.43
CA LEU A 131 12.95 0.95 -19.30
C LEU A 131 12.28 0.13 -18.18
N MET A 132 11.45 -0.87 -18.51
CA MET A 132 10.91 -1.83 -17.53
C MET A 132 12.04 -2.52 -16.77
N SER A 133 13.00 -3.08 -17.51
CA SER A 133 14.14 -3.78 -16.90
C SER A 133 14.97 -2.87 -16.00
N MET A 134 15.10 -1.61 -16.38
CA MET A 134 15.83 -0.61 -15.60
C MET A 134 15.09 -0.24 -14.31
N VAL A 135 13.77 -0.08 -14.36
CA VAL A 135 12.96 0.11 -13.15
C VAL A 135 13.09 -1.11 -12.23
N ASP A 136 12.96 -2.33 -12.76
CA ASP A 136 13.06 -3.56 -11.96
C ASP A 136 14.44 -3.72 -11.31
N ALA A 137 15.51 -3.48 -12.06
CA ALA A 137 16.88 -3.49 -11.51
C ALA A 137 17.06 -2.44 -10.41
N THR A 138 16.36 -1.30 -10.52
CA THR A 138 16.44 -0.24 -9.50
C THR A 138 15.70 -0.61 -8.22
N VAL A 139 14.61 -1.37 -8.29
CA VAL A 139 13.89 -1.85 -7.10
C VAL A 139 14.81 -2.66 -6.18
N LYS A 140 15.74 -3.47 -6.74
CA LYS A 140 16.73 -4.22 -5.96
C LYS A 140 17.66 -3.35 -5.10
N THR A 141 17.83 -2.07 -5.44
CA THR A 141 18.68 -1.16 -4.66
C THR A 141 18.05 -0.73 -3.34
N GLU A 142 16.72 -0.88 -3.20
CA GLU A 142 15.94 -0.38 -2.06
C GLU A 142 16.15 1.14 -1.78
N ASP A 143 16.68 1.90 -2.75
CA ASP A 143 16.99 3.33 -2.61
C ASP A 143 16.02 4.18 -3.43
N ALA A 144 15.13 4.90 -2.73
CA ALA A 144 14.21 5.86 -3.35
C ALA A 144 14.97 6.93 -4.17
N SER A 145 16.16 7.37 -3.73
CA SER A 145 16.95 8.34 -4.49
C SER A 145 17.42 7.79 -5.83
N ALA A 146 17.78 6.50 -5.89
CA ALA A 146 18.15 5.84 -7.13
C ALA A 146 16.93 5.72 -8.06
N MET A 147 15.78 5.33 -7.53
CA MET A 147 14.52 5.27 -8.28
C MET A 147 14.12 6.62 -8.87
N ALA A 148 14.23 7.70 -8.08
CA ALA A 148 13.97 9.06 -8.55
C ALA A 148 14.88 9.44 -9.75
N GLN A 149 16.17 9.11 -9.64
CA GLN A 149 17.16 9.42 -10.67
C GLN A 149 16.87 8.65 -11.96
N VAL A 150 16.56 7.36 -11.84
CA VAL A 150 16.19 6.45 -12.94
C VAL A 150 14.98 7.01 -13.68
N LEU A 151 13.87 7.26 -12.97
CA LEU A 151 12.65 7.78 -13.58
C LEU A 151 12.83 9.16 -14.21
N SER A 152 13.63 10.04 -13.58
CA SER A 152 13.99 11.34 -14.15
C SER A 152 14.76 11.21 -15.47
N LEU A 153 15.68 10.24 -15.57
CA LEU A 153 16.40 9.96 -16.82
C LEU A 153 15.48 9.31 -17.87
N CYS A 154 14.58 8.43 -17.47
CA CYS A 154 13.57 7.83 -18.35
C CYS A 154 12.61 8.88 -18.92
N LEU A 155 12.22 9.87 -18.10
CA LEU A 155 11.41 11.02 -18.52
C LEU A 155 12.17 11.88 -19.53
N LYS A 156 13.46 12.17 -19.28
CA LYS A 156 14.32 12.90 -20.24
C LYS A 156 14.52 12.15 -21.56
N ASN A 157 14.51 10.82 -21.52
CA ASN A 157 14.56 9.99 -22.72
C ASN A 157 13.25 10.02 -23.53
N GLY A 158 12.15 10.50 -22.94
CA GLY A 158 10.83 10.51 -23.56
C GLY A 158 10.16 9.13 -23.61
N GLY A 159 10.70 8.17 -22.87
CA GLY A 159 10.12 6.83 -22.72
C GLY A 159 9.05 6.76 -21.63
N VAL A 160 9.19 7.58 -20.59
CA VAL A 160 8.19 7.79 -19.52
C VAL A 160 7.55 9.17 -19.72
N ARG A 161 6.23 9.27 -19.58
CA ARG A 161 5.45 10.50 -19.81
C ARG A 161 4.49 10.82 -18.69
N LYS A 162 3.93 9.81 -18.01
CA LYS A 162 2.91 10.00 -16.98
C LYS A 162 3.51 10.14 -15.58
N TYR A 163 4.78 9.80 -15.39
CA TYR A 163 5.48 10.02 -14.12
C TYR A 163 5.48 11.51 -13.73
N GLY A 164 4.86 11.83 -12.59
CA GLY A 164 4.72 13.20 -12.12
C GLY A 164 3.80 14.11 -12.96
N ALA A 165 3.10 13.57 -13.97
CA ALA A 165 2.29 14.39 -14.87
C ALA A 165 1.08 15.01 -14.16
N GLN A 166 0.53 14.35 -13.14
CA GLN A 166 -0.66 14.79 -12.41
C GLN A 166 -0.33 15.65 -11.19
N GLN A 167 0.94 16.02 -10.99
CA GLN A 167 1.33 16.93 -9.91
C GLN A 167 0.66 18.30 -10.03
N GLN A 168 0.43 18.77 -11.26
CA GLN A 168 -0.20 20.07 -11.53
C GLN A 168 -1.72 20.04 -11.36
N ASP A 169 -2.31 18.85 -11.40
CA ASP A 169 -3.76 18.65 -11.25
C ASP A 169 -4.19 18.69 -9.78
N LEU A 170 -3.24 18.52 -8.85
CA LEU A 170 -3.51 18.67 -7.42
C LEU A 170 -3.96 20.09 -7.11
N THR A 171 -5.13 20.21 -6.51
CA THR A 171 -5.61 21.52 -6.08
C THR A 171 -4.86 21.91 -4.81
N PRO A 172 -4.03 22.97 -4.81
CA PRO A 172 -3.32 23.39 -3.61
C PRO A 172 -4.34 23.82 -2.55
N LEU A 173 -4.08 23.50 -1.29
CA LEU A 173 -4.92 23.94 -0.20
C LEU A 173 -4.80 25.48 -0.08
N PRO A 174 -5.91 26.24 -0.14
CA PRO A 174 -5.85 27.68 0.06
C PRO A 174 -5.38 28.02 1.47
N ASN A 175 -4.39 28.91 1.59
CA ASN A 175 -3.85 29.38 2.87
C ASN A 175 -4.89 30.11 3.74
N THR A 176 -6.01 30.55 3.15
CA THR A 176 -7.10 31.22 3.87
C THR A 176 -8.40 30.46 3.71
N PRO A 177 -9.21 30.27 4.77
CA PRO A 177 -10.49 29.57 4.71
C PRO A 177 -11.50 30.21 3.71
N THR A 178 -11.40 31.52 3.52
CA THR A 178 -12.24 32.30 2.59
C THR A 178 -11.66 32.35 1.17
N GLY A 179 -10.47 31.78 0.95
CA GLY A 179 -9.84 31.66 -0.36
C GLY A 179 -10.75 30.93 -1.33
N ARG A 180 -11.03 31.56 -2.47
CA ARG A 180 -11.83 30.97 -3.55
C ARG A 180 -10.92 30.40 -4.61
N PHE A 181 -11.14 29.15 -4.98
CA PHE A 181 -10.46 28.47 -6.08
C PHE A 181 -11.49 27.80 -6.97
N ARG A 182 -11.05 27.37 -8.15
CA ARG A 182 -11.92 26.70 -9.11
C ARG A 182 -12.00 25.22 -8.74
N ASN A 183 -13.20 24.72 -8.44
CA ASN A 183 -13.42 23.30 -8.20
C ASN A 183 -13.05 22.50 -9.47
N PRO A 184 -12.17 21.48 -9.39
CA PRO A 184 -11.83 20.65 -10.55
C PRO A 184 -13.04 19.89 -11.11
N VAL A 185 -14.03 19.55 -10.26
CA VAL A 185 -15.20 18.75 -10.68
C VAL A 185 -16.22 19.60 -11.43
N ASP A 186 -16.67 20.71 -10.82
CA ASP A 186 -17.77 21.53 -11.37
C ASP A 186 -17.31 22.78 -12.11
N GLY A 187 -16.02 23.13 -12.02
CA GLY A 187 -15.48 24.38 -12.55
C GLY A 187 -15.96 25.66 -11.85
N LYS A 188 -16.81 25.55 -10.82
CA LYS A 188 -17.34 26.68 -10.02
C LYS A 188 -16.29 27.21 -9.04
N ARG A 189 -16.37 28.49 -8.70
CA ARG A 189 -15.54 29.09 -7.64
C ARG A 189 -16.18 28.83 -6.28
N ILE A 190 -15.57 27.96 -5.49
CA ILE A 190 -16.02 27.62 -4.13
C ILE A 190 -14.96 28.03 -3.11
N THR A 191 -15.39 28.24 -1.87
CA THR A 191 -14.46 28.51 -0.76
C THR A 191 -13.84 27.21 -0.24
N ARG A 192 -12.69 27.30 0.45
CA ARG A 192 -12.07 26.14 1.11
C ARG A 192 -13.05 25.42 2.04
N LYS A 193 -13.71 26.18 2.92
CA LYS A 193 -14.71 25.64 3.85
C LYS A 193 -15.88 24.95 3.14
N GLU A 194 -16.43 25.59 2.10
CA GLU A 194 -17.52 25.00 1.31
C GLU A 194 -17.14 23.69 0.64
N ARG A 195 -15.88 23.56 0.15
CA ARG A 195 -15.39 22.30 -0.41
C ARG A 195 -15.25 21.22 0.66
N LEU A 196 -14.65 21.56 1.80
CA LEU A 196 -14.48 20.62 2.92
C LEU A 196 -15.83 20.14 3.44
N ASP A 197 -16.79 21.03 3.64
CA ASP A 197 -18.07 20.70 4.27
C ASP A 197 -19.04 19.99 3.30
N ASN A 198 -19.10 20.40 2.02
CA ASN A 198 -20.18 19.99 1.12
C ASN A 198 -19.75 19.09 -0.05
N VAL A 199 -18.46 19.08 -0.40
CA VAL A 199 -17.98 18.39 -1.62
C VAL A 199 -17.12 17.18 -1.28
N LEU A 200 -16.26 17.30 -0.28
CA LEU A 200 -15.36 16.22 0.10
C LEU A 200 -16.05 15.22 1.02
N VAL A 201 -15.86 13.95 0.71
CA VAL A 201 -16.28 12.83 1.55
C VAL A 201 -15.45 12.85 2.83
N ASP A 202 -16.09 12.60 3.96
CA ASP A 202 -15.40 12.45 5.24
C ASP A 202 -14.41 11.27 5.19
N ILE A 203 -13.28 11.43 5.88
CA ILE A 203 -12.31 10.36 6.03
C ILE A 203 -13.00 9.24 6.81
N PRO A 204 -13.01 7.99 6.30
CA PRO A 204 -13.62 6.89 7.03
C PRO A 204 -12.97 6.73 8.40
N THR A 205 -13.80 6.68 9.44
CA THR A 205 -13.34 6.45 10.81
C THR A 205 -12.85 5.01 10.94
N ASP A 206 -11.61 4.82 11.40
CA ASP A 206 -11.02 3.49 11.57
C ASP A 206 -10.73 3.17 13.04
N ASP A 207 -11.65 2.43 13.64
CA ASP A 207 -11.58 1.97 15.03
C ASP A 207 -10.95 0.58 15.16
N ARG A 208 -10.08 0.16 14.21
CA ARG A 208 -9.49 -1.20 14.21
C ARG A 208 -8.93 -1.66 15.55
N GLY A 209 -8.38 -0.73 16.36
CA GLY A 209 -7.81 -1.05 17.66
C GLY A 209 -8.87 -1.56 18.64
N SER A 210 -10.03 -0.91 18.70
CA SER A 210 -11.14 -1.34 19.55
C SER A 210 -11.86 -2.56 18.95
N GLU A 211 -11.98 -2.63 17.62
CA GLU A 211 -12.56 -3.78 16.91
C GLU A 211 -11.76 -5.06 17.14
N VAL A 212 -10.44 -5.04 16.93
CA VAL A 212 -9.55 -6.19 17.14
C VAL A 212 -9.48 -6.56 18.63
N ALA A 213 -9.42 -5.58 19.54
CA ALA A 213 -9.45 -5.86 20.98
C ALA A 213 -10.77 -6.54 21.40
N ALA A 214 -11.91 -6.08 20.87
CA ALA A 214 -13.21 -6.70 21.11
C ALA A 214 -13.26 -8.14 20.55
N ALA A 215 -12.74 -8.35 19.33
CA ALA A 215 -12.70 -9.68 18.71
C ALA A 215 -11.78 -10.67 19.47
N LEU A 216 -10.59 -10.24 19.90
CA LEU A 216 -9.68 -11.05 20.71
C LEU A 216 -10.29 -11.40 22.06
N THR A 217 -10.93 -10.43 22.72
CA THR A 217 -11.64 -10.65 23.99
C THR A 217 -12.75 -11.68 23.81
N PHE A 218 -13.55 -11.55 22.75
CA PHE A 218 -14.60 -12.50 22.41
C PHE A 218 -14.05 -13.90 22.10
N MET A 219 -13.01 -14.02 21.26
CA MET A 219 -12.39 -15.31 20.94
C MET A 219 -11.76 -15.97 22.15
N SER A 220 -11.11 -15.20 23.03
CA SER A 220 -10.54 -15.72 24.28
C SER A 220 -11.64 -16.29 25.17
N PHE A 221 -12.75 -15.57 25.31
CA PHE A 221 -13.89 -16.01 26.10
C PHE A 221 -14.53 -17.29 25.52
N ALA A 222 -14.78 -17.31 24.22
CA ALA A 222 -15.33 -18.47 23.52
C ALA A 222 -14.39 -19.68 23.61
N GLY A 223 -13.07 -19.46 23.48
CA GLY A 223 -12.04 -20.48 23.62
C GLY A 223 -12.01 -21.10 25.01
N VAL A 224 -12.06 -20.29 26.07
CA VAL A 224 -12.14 -20.79 27.46
C VAL A 224 -13.41 -21.61 27.68
N CYS A 225 -14.57 -21.13 27.23
CA CYS A 225 -15.83 -21.88 27.36
C CYS A 225 -15.77 -23.20 26.59
N GLY A 226 -15.27 -23.19 25.35
CA GLY A 226 -15.08 -24.40 24.55
C GLY A 226 -14.14 -25.41 25.21
N LEU A 227 -12.99 -24.95 25.73
CA LEU A 227 -12.04 -25.82 26.43
C LEU A 227 -12.63 -26.44 27.69
N THR A 228 -13.40 -25.69 28.50
CA THR A 228 -14.04 -26.25 29.70
C THR A 228 -15.04 -27.36 29.38
N ASN A 229 -15.76 -27.24 28.26
CA ASN A 229 -16.70 -28.27 27.79
C ASN A 229 -15.96 -29.50 27.25
N VAL A 230 -14.87 -29.31 26.48
CA VAL A 230 -14.08 -30.41 25.92
C VAL A 230 -13.34 -31.18 27.00
N LEU A 231 -12.83 -30.50 28.02
CA LEU A 231 -12.09 -31.12 29.13
C LEU A 231 -12.99 -31.78 30.18
N GLY A 232 -14.33 -31.70 30.04
CA GLY A 232 -15.27 -32.31 30.97
C GLY A 232 -15.15 -31.75 32.39
N ILE A 233 -14.90 -30.45 32.54
CA ILE A 233 -14.85 -29.81 33.86
C ILE A 233 -16.29 -29.55 34.32
N ASP A 234 -16.95 -30.62 34.78
CA ASP A 234 -18.39 -30.67 35.06
C ASP A 234 -18.85 -29.61 36.07
N ASP A 235 -17.98 -29.21 37.00
CA ASP A 235 -18.27 -28.18 38.02
C ASP A 235 -18.47 -26.78 37.40
N TRP A 236 -17.90 -26.51 36.23
CA TRP A 236 -17.93 -25.19 35.57
C TRP A 236 -18.82 -25.14 34.32
N ALA A 237 -19.10 -26.31 33.74
CA ALA A 237 -19.95 -26.46 32.55
C ALA A 237 -21.29 -25.70 32.59
N PRO A 238 -22.08 -25.66 33.69
CA PRO A 238 -23.35 -24.92 33.69
C PRO A 238 -23.14 -23.40 33.58
N TYR A 239 -22.08 -22.86 34.18
CA TYR A 239 -21.76 -21.44 34.13
C TYR A 239 -21.24 -21.03 32.75
N THR A 240 -20.34 -21.83 32.16
CA THR A 240 -19.78 -21.56 30.83
C THR A 240 -20.82 -21.72 29.73
N ASN A 241 -21.71 -22.71 29.82
CA ASN A 241 -22.84 -22.85 28.89
C ASN A 241 -23.83 -21.70 29.01
N THR A 242 -24.13 -21.24 30.23
CA THR A 242 -25.03 -20.09 30.42
C THR A 242 -24.43 -18.80 29.85
N LEU A 243 -23.13 -18.58 30.08
CA LEU A 243 -22.43 -17.41 29.55
C LEU A 243 -22.28 -17.45 28.03
N LEU A 244 -21.93 -18.61 27.46
CA LEU A 244 -21.84 -18.80 26.02
C LEU A 244 -23.21 -18.61 25.35
N THR A 245 -24.26 -19.18 25.94
CA THR A 245 -25.64 -18.97 25.49
C THR A 245 -26.02 -17.49 25.60
N GLY A 246 -25.66 -16.82 26.69
CA GLY A 246 -25.86 -15.38 26.86
C GLY A 246 -25.16 -14.55 25.80
N LEU A 247 -23.91 -14.87 25.46
CA LEU A 247 -23.16 -14.21 24.38
C LEU A 247 -23.80 -14.43 23.01
N VAL A 248 -24.19 -15.67 22.69
CA VAL A 248 -24.89 -15.98 21.44
C VAL A 248 -26.23 -15.23 21.39
N LEU A 249 -26.97 -15.19 22.50
CA LEU A 249 -28.25 -14.51 22.58
C LEU A 249 -28.10 -13.00 22.44
N VAL A 250 -27.09 -12.39 23.05
CA VAL A 250 -26.72 -10.98 22.82
C VAL A 250 -26.36 -10.76 21.35
N GLY A 251 -25.58 -11.65 20.76
CA GLY A 251 -25.22 -11.64 19.35
C GLY A 251 -26.44 -11.64 18.42
N VAL A 252 -27.38 -12.54 18.69
CA VAL A 252 -28.64 -12.68 17.95
C VAL A 252 -29.53 -11.46 18.18
N VAL A 253 -29.73 -11.02 19.41
CA VAL A 253 -30.59 -9.86 19.72
C VAL A 253 -30.05 -8.59 19.08
N ASP A 254 -28.73 -8.37 19.10
CA ASP A 254 -28.11 -7.16 18.53
C ASP A 254 -28.16 -7.14 16.99
N ASN A 255 -27.95 -8.28 16.32
CA ASN A 255 -28.04 -8.38 14.84
C ASN A 255 -29.48 -8.46 14.32
N PHE A 256 -30.40 -9.09 15.07
CA PHE A 256 -31.78 -9.30 14.66
C PHE A 256 -32.76 -8.31 15.30
N TYR A 257 -32.29 -7.29 16.03
CA TYR A 257 -33.17 -6.29 16.64
C TYR A 257 -34.12 -5.64 15.61
N ASP A 258 -33.60 -5.34 14.42
CA ASP A 258 -34.40 -4.78 13.33
C ASP A 258 -35.43 -5.76 12.78
N PHE A 259 -35.09 -7.05 12.72
CA PHE A 259 -36.02 -8.11 12.33
C PHE A 259 -37.10 -8.33 13.41
N ILE A 260 -36.75 -8.26 14.69
CA ILE A 260 -37.69 -8.33 15.83
C ILE A 260 -38.64 -7.13 15.81
N LYS A 261 -38.12 -5.92 15.55
CA LYS A 261 -38.92 -4.70 15.39
C LYS A 261 -39.86 -4.79 14.19
N PHE A 262 -39.38 -5.31 13.06
CA PHE A 262 -40.20 -5.56 11.87
C PHE A 262 -41.30 -6.61 12.14
N GLY A 263 -40.95 -7.75 12.73
CA GLY A 263 -41.91 -8.80 13.08
C GLY A 263 -42.99 -8.34 14.05
N THR A 264 -42.62 -7.51 15.05
CA THR A 264 -43.59 -6.92 15.98
C THR A 264 -44.47 -5.85 15.34
N SER A 265 -43.98 -5.11 14.33
CA SER A 265 -44.84 -4.23 13.53
C SER A 265 -45.85 -5.00 12.66
N LEU A 266 -45.45 -6.13 12.06
CA LEU A 266 -46.35 -6.98 11.28
C LEU A 266 -47.42 -7.68 12.14
N LEU A 267 -47.08 -8.06 13.36
CA LEU A 267 -48.04 -8.61 14.33
C LEU A 267 -49.05 -7.55 14.81
N LYS A 268 -48.64 -6.29 14.95
CA LYS A 268 -49.56 -5.18 15.24
C LYS A 268 -50.59 -4.95 14.14
N GLU A 269 -50.21 -5.17 12.89
CA GLU A 269 -51.11 -5.00 11.75
C GLU A 269 -52.17 -6.12 11.66
N LYS A 270 -51.84 -7.33 12.11
CA LYS A 270 -52.73 -8.51 12.01
C LYS A 270 -53.59 -8.79 13.24
N THR A 271 -53.36 -8.13 14.36
CA THR A 271 -54.11 -8.38 15.61
C THR A 271 -54.82 -7.10 16.07
N PRO A 272 -56.17 -7.01 15.96
CA PRO A 272 -56.92 -5.79 16.30
C PRO A 272 -57.10 -5.54 17.81
N GLU A 273 -56.54 -6.40 18.68
CA GLU A 273 -56.52 -6.14 20.12
C GLU A 273 -55.30 -5.28 20.53
N LYS A 274 -55.58 -4.25 21.33
CA LYS A 274 -54.72 -3.12 21.72
C LYS A 274 -53.50 -3.52 22.58
N VAL A 275 -52.66 -4.44 22.14
CA VAL A 275 -51.39 -4.74 22.79
C VAL A 275 -50.39 -3.67 22.38
N ASN A 276 -50.39 -2.55 23.13
CA ASN A 276 -49.53 -1.41 22.89
C ASN A 276 -48.12 -1.66 23.45
N VAL A 277 -47.44 -2.68 22.93
CA VAL A 277 -46.03 -2.94 23.25
C VAL A 277 -45.21 -1.87 22.55
N LYS A 278 -44.81 -0.84 23.30
CA LYS A 278 -43.74 0.07 22.89
C LYS A 278 -42.43 -0.63 23.20
N LEU A 279 -41.76 -1.11 22.16
CA LEU A 279 -40.35 -1.49 22.26
C LEU A 279 -39.54 -0.20 22.52
N PRO A 280 -38.54 -0.24 23.41
CA PRO A 280 -37.66 0.90 23.65
C PRO A 280 -36.94 1.31 22.36
N ASP A 281 -36.66 2.60 22.22
CA ASP A 281 -35.86 3.09 21.10
C ASP A 281 -34.42 2.60 21.24
N LYS A 282 -33.72 2.39 20.11
CA LYS A 282 -32.37 1.79 20.09
C LYS A 282 -31.36 2.52 20.98
N GLY A 283 -31.55 3.83 21.16
CA GLY A 283 -30.69 4.67 22.00
C GLY A 283 -30.89 4.48 23.52
N ASP A 284 -32.02 3.91 23.94
CA ASP A 284 -32.36 3.76 25.36
C ASP A 284 -31.93 2.41 25.94
N LEU A 285 -31.46 1.49 25.09
CA LEU A 285 -30.99 0.18 25.53
C LEU A 285 -29.59 0.30 26.15
N PRO A 286 -29.37 -0.28 27.35
CA PRO A 286 -28.11 -0.15 28.06
C PRO A 286 -26.96 -0.73 27.23
N GLY A 287 -25.84 0.00 27.16
CA GLY A 287 -24.65 -0.43 26.42
C GLY A 287 -24.80 -0.43 24.90
N GLY A 288 -25.82 0.23 24.33
CA GLY A 288 -26.02 0.31 22.88
C GLY A 288 -26.50 -1.01 22.26
N LEU A 289 -27.06 -1.92 23.05
CA LEU A 289 -27.72 -3.13 22.57
C LEU A 289 -28.83 -2.77 21.56
N GLY A 290 -28.87 -3.43 20.41
CA GLY A 290 -29.81 -3.15 19.31
C GLY A 290 -29.34 -2.09 18.31
N THR A 291 -28.21 -1.42 18.57
CA THR A 291 -27.53 -0.57 17.57
C THR A 291 -26.62 -1.37 16.64
N GLY A 292 -26.26 -2.60 17.02
CA GLY A 292 -25.27 -3.40 16.30
C GLY A 292 -23.83 -2.91 16.49
N ALA A 293 -23.56 -1.94 17.36
CA ALA A 293 -22.22 -1.38 17.54
C ALA A 293 -21.26 -2.37 18.22
N LEU A 294 -21.69 -3.04 19.29
CA LEU A 294 -20.87 -4.00 20.02
C LEU A 294 -20.60 -5.27 19.20
N THR A 295 -21.67 -5.88 18.65
CA THR A 295 -21.49 -7.04 17.77
C THR A 295 -20.82 -6.69 16.46
N GLY A 296 -21.10 -5.50 15.92
CA GLY A 296 -20.42 -4.96 14.75
C GLY A 296 -18.91 -4.87 14.96
N ASN A 297 -18.45 -4.32 16.08
CA ASN A 297 -17.02 -4.23 16.37
C ASN A 297 -16.35 -5.60 16.49
N VAL A 298 -17.02 -6.58 17.13
CA VAL A 298 -16.51 -7.95 17.22
C VAL A 298 -16.44 -8.62 15.85
N VAL A 299 -17.50 -8.53 15.05
CA VAL A 299 -17.56 -9.12 13.70
C VAL A 299 -16.52 -8.47 12.80
N ARG A 300 -16.43 -7.13 12.78
CA ARG A 300 -15.42 -6.38 12.04
C ARG A 300 -14.00 -6.75 12.46
N GLY A 301 -13.74 -6.85 13.76
CA GLY A 301 -12.45 -7.27 14.29
C GLY A 301 -12.11 -8.71 13.91
N LEU A 302 -13.08 -9.62 13.94
CA LEU A 302 -12.91 -11.01 13.53
C LEU A 302 -12.64 -11.11 12.02
N THR A 303 -13.39 -10.37 11.20
CA THR A 303 -13.16 -10.25 9.76
C THR A 303 -11.73 -9.77 9.52
N ARG A 304 -11.27 -8.69 10.15
CA ARG A 304 -9.87 -8.23 10.02
C ARG A 304 -8.83 -9.29 10.41
N LEU A 305 -9.11 -10.09 11.44
CA LEU A 305 -8.19 -11.13 11.91
C LEU A 305 -8.16 -12.36 11.02
N THR A 306 -9.24 -12.65 10.28
CA THR A 306 -9.42 -13.94 9.58
C THR A 306 -9.53 -13.81 8.07
N SER A 307 -10.08 -12.71 7.56
CA SER A 307 -10.24 -12.49 6.13
C SER A 307 -8.94 -11.93 5.55
N LYS A 308 -8.22 -12.78 4.81
CA LYS A 308 -7.20 -12.34 3.87
C LYS A 308 -7.84 -12.22 2.49
N ASP A 309 -8.19 -11.01 2.10
CA ASP A 309 -8.71 -10.72 0.76
C ASP A 309 -7.57 -10.21 -0.12
N THR A 310 -6.99 -11.11 -0.90
CA THR A 310 -5.86 -10.80 -1.78
C THR A 310 -6.23 -9.80 -2.86
N LEU A 311 -7.47 -9.83 -3.37
CA LEU A 311 -7.91 -8.89 -4.40
C LEU A 311 -7.96 -7.48 -3.83
N ARG A 312 -8.47 -7.36 -2.61
CA ARG A 312 -8.55 -6.09 -1.89
C ARG A 312 -7.18 -5.54 -1.53
N ASP A 313 -6.25 -6.40 -1.11
CA ASP A 313 -4.83 -6.05 -0.95
C ASP A 313 -4.27 -5.47 -2.25
N CYS A 314 -4.39 -6.20 -3.37
CA CYS A 314 -3.88 -5.74 -4.67
C CYS A 314 -4.52 -4.44 -5.16
N GLN A 315 -5.79 -4.16 -4.81
CA GLN A 315 -6.44 -2.88 -5.12
C GLN A 315 -5.81 -1.71 -4.35
N CYS A 316 -5.53 -1.90 -3.06
CA CYS A 316 -4.87 -0.88 -2.23
C CYS A 316 -3.43 -0.64 -2.69
N GLU A 317 -2.73 -1.71 -3.07
CA GLU A 317 -1.35 -1.66 -3.56
C GLU A 317 -1.27 -0.97 -4.93
N ALA A 318 -2.20 -1.28 -5.85
CA ALA A 318 -2.33 -0.58 -7.13
C ALA A 318 -2.63 0.91 -6.95
N ALA A 319 -3.51 1.27 -6.00
CA ALA A 319 -3.83 2.66 -5.71
C ALA A 319 -2.62 3.44 -5.17
N SER A 320 -1.86 2.83 -4.24
CA SER A 320 -0.61 3.40 -3.72
C SER A 320 0.41 3.62 -4.82
N PHE A 321 0.65 2.60 -5.64
CA PHE A 321 1.61 2.64 -6.73
C PHE A 321 1.24 3.74 -7.73
N PHE A 322 -0.01 3.75 -8.19
CA PHE A 322 -0.49 4.74 -9.16
C PHE A 322 -0.38 6.15 -8.60
N ALA A 323 -0.82 6.39 -7.36
CA ALA A 323 -0.73 7.70 -6.74
C ALA A 323 0.72 8.17 -6.61
N ALA A 324 1.65 7.31 -6.17
CA ALA A 324 3.06 7.66 -6.09
C ALA A 324 3.63 8.04 -7.47
N TYR A 325 3.36 7.22 -8.48
CA TYR A 325 3.86 7.40 -9.84
C TYR A 325 3.32 8.69 -10.48
N ALA A 326 2.00 8.88 -10.43
CA ALA A 326 1.33 10.05 -11.00
C ALA A 326 1.74 11.36 -10.30
N LEU A 327 2.02 11.30 -9.00
CA LEU A 327 2.52 12.42 -8.20
C LEU A 327 4.04 12.59 -8.27
N GLY A 328 4.75 11.74 -9.02
CA GLY A 328 6.20 11.84 -9.21
C GLY A 328 6.98 11.64 -7.91
N LEU A 329 6.45 10.82 -6.99
CA LEU A 329 7.14 10.42 -5.79
C LEU A 329 8.14 9.30 -6.12
N PRO A 330 9.33 9.30 -5.49
CA PRO A 330 10.39 8.35 -5.83
C PRO A 330 10.25 6.99 -5.13
N SER A 331 9.20 6.79 -4.32
CA SER A 331 8.95 5.56 -3.58
C SER A 331 7.69 4.87 -4.10
N PHE A 332 7.80 3.58 -4.37
CA PHE A 332 6.69 2.71 -4.81
C PHE A 332 6.29 1.71 -3.73
N ALA A 333 6.32 2.11 -2.45
CA ALA A 333 5.84 1.23 -1.39
C ALA A 333 4.38 0.83 -1.69
N PHE A 334 4.15 -0.46 -1.87
CA PHE A 334 2.81 -1.01 -2.08
C PHE A 334 1.88 -0.74 -0.89
N ARG A 335 2.46 -0.59 0.32
CA ARG A 335 1.75 -0.24 1.55
C ARG A 335 2.46 0.94 2.21
N PRO A 336 2.13 2.17 1.82
CA PRO A 336 2.79 3.34 2.35
C PRO A 336 2.49 3.48 3.85
N ASN A 337 3.51 3.86 4.63
CA ASN A 337 3.38 4.10 6.05
C ASN A 337 3.98 5.44 6.46
N ALA A 338 3.51 5.96 7.58
CA ALA A 338 3.89 7.26 8.12
C ALA A 338 5.39 7.40 8.38
N LEU A 339 6.06 6.32 8.79
CA LEU A 339 7.47 6.35 9.14
C LEU A 339 8.34 6.49 7.88
N GLU A 340 8.13 5.63 6.89
CA GLU A 340 8.83 5.69 5.60
C GLU A 340 8.55 7.02 4.89
N ALA A 341 7.31 7.49 4.94
CA ALA A 341 6.93 8.79 4.40
C ALA A 341 7.68 9.94 5.10
N ALA A 342 7.80 9.91 6.43
CA ALA A 342 8.55 10.92 7.18
C ALA A 342 10.05 10.90 6.84
N VAL A 343 10.65 9.70 6.77
CA VAL A 343 12.04 9.53 6.34
C VAL A 343 12.25 10.07 4.94
N LEU A 344 11.35 9.73 4.00
CA LEU A 344 11.39 10.22 2.62
C LEU A 344 11.37 11.76 2.56
N VAL A 345 10.46 12.39 3.30
CA VAL A 345 10.35 13.86 3.35
C VAL A 345 11.61 14.49 3.95
N LEU A 346 12.09 13.99 5.09
CA LEU A 346 13.26 14.54 5.77
C LEU A 346 14.56 14.32 5.00
N GLU A 347 14.73 13.18 4.34
CA GLU A 347 15.89 12.92 3.48
C GLU A 347 15.90 13.82 2.24
N SER A 348 14.72 14.11 1.67
CA SER A 348 14.60 15.03 0.54
C SER A 348 15.04 16.46 0.89
N ALA A 349 14.94 16.85 2.17
CA ALA A 349 15.38 18.16 2.65
C ALA A 349 16.90 18.23 2.88
N LYS A 350 17.53 17.11 3.23
CA LYS A 350 18.96 17.06 3.57
C LYS A 350 19.88 16.95 2.37
N LYS A 351 19.43 16.30 1.30
CA LYS A 351 20.26 16.11 0.10
C LYS A 351 20.06 17.30 -0.83
N GLU A 352 21.15 17.92 -1.27
CA GLU A 352 21.19 18.85 -2.43
C GLU A 352 20.98 18.07 -3.75
N ASN A 353 20.00 17.16 -3.77
CA ASN A 353 19.62 16.48 -4.98
C ASN A 353 18.76 17.44 -5.81
N ASN A 354 18.82 17.33 -7.13
CA ASN A 354 17.94 18.04 -8.08
C ASN A 354 16.44 17.65 -7.96
N LEU A 355 16.03 17.04 -6.85
CA LEU A 355 14.66 16.65 -6.58
C LEU A 355 13.95 17.79 -5.84
N ASP A 356 12.69 18.04 -6.19
CA ASP A 356 11.87 19.01 -5.47
C ASP A 356 11.81 18.65 -3.99
N THR A 357 12.05 19.64 -3.13
CA THR A 357 12.04 19.44 -1.68
C THR A 357 10.63 19.03 -1.25
N LEU A 358 10.48 17.79 -0.77
CA LEU A 358 9.18 17.28 -0.33
C LEU A 358 8.71 17.96 0.96
N LEU A 359 9.59 18.66 1.68
CA LEU A 359 9.26 19.45 2.87
C LEU A 359 8.43 20.72 2.54
N SER A 360 8.20 21.03 1.27
CA SER A 360 7.29 22.11 0.87
C SER A 360 5.81 21.73 1.13
N ASN A 361 4.92 22.71 1.26
CA ASN A 361 3.47 22.48 1.40
C ASN A 361 2.90 21.58 0.30
N VAL A 362 3.38 21.77 -0.94
CA VAL A 362 2.97 20.96 -2.10
C VAL A 362 3.55 19.55 -2.01
N GLY A 363 4.83 19.43 -1.60
CA GLY A 363 5.47 18.14 -1.38
C GLY A 363 4.77 17.29 -0.32
N ILE A 364 4.44 17.89 0.82
CA ILE A 364 3.72 17.22 1.91
C ILE A 364 2.31 16.83 1.46
N LEU A 365 1.61 17.69 0.72
CA LEU A 365 0.32 17.32 0.14
C LEU A 365 0.44 16.12 -0.80
N LYS A 366 1.46 16.05 -1.66
CA LYS A 366 1.69 14.87 -2.53
C LYS A 366 1.86 13.58 -1.70
N VAL A 367 2.67 13.65 -0.63
CA VAL A 367 2.92 12.48 0.24
C VAL A 367 1.66 12.09 1.01
N LEU A 368 0.85 13.04 1.47
CA LEU A 368 -0.43 12.76 2.12
C LEU A 368 -1.44 12.13 1.15
N VAL A 369 -1.55 12.65 -0.08
CA VAL A 369 -2.41 12.07 -1.12
C VAL A 369 -2.01 10.62 -1.40
N TRP A 370 -0.71 10.35 -1.47
CA TRP A 370 -0.18 8.99 -1.60
C TRP A 370 -0.54 8.08 -0.42
N LEU A 371 -0.37 8.55 0.83
CA LEU A 371 -0.75 7.79 2.03
C LEU A 371 -2.26 7.52 2.12
N MET A 372 -3.09 8.45 1.62
CA MET A 372 -4.56 8.33 1.66
C MET A 372 -5.13 7.53 0.48
N ALA A 373 -4.37 7.32 -0.60
CA ALA A 373 -4.84 6.62 -1.79
C ALA A 373 -5.38 5.20 -1.52
N PRO A 374 -4.74 4.35 -0.69
CA PRO A 374 -5.31 3.07 -0.27
C PRO A 374 -6.69 3.18 0.38
N ALA A 375 -6.83 4.12 1.31
CA ALA A 375 -8.09 4.32 2.03
C ALA A 375 -9.19 4.82 1.11
N ALA A 376 -8.87 5.73 0.19
CA ALA A 376 -9.82 6.20 -0.82
C ALA A 376 -10.28 5.07 -1.75
N MET A 377 -9.35 4.24 -2.25
CA MET A 377 -9.67 3.08 -3.09
C MET A 377 -10.55 2.06 -2.34
N GLU A 378 -10.18 1.74 -1.11
CA GLU A 378 -10.86 0.72 -0.31
C GLU A 378 -12.26 1.19 0.07
N ALA A 379 -12.42 2.43 0.55
CA ALA A 379 -13.72 3.02 0.90
C ALA A 379 -14.67 3.14 -0.30
N ALA A 380 -14.14 3.38 -1.50
CA ALA A 380 -14.95 3.47 -2.71
C ALA A 380 -15.55 2.11 -3.13
N LYS A 381 -14.92 0.98 -2.77
CA LYS A 381 -15.33 -0.37 -3.19
C LYS A 381 -15.91 -1.22 -2.07
N HIS A 382 -15.50 -0.96 -0.83
CA HIS A 382 -15.80 -1.80 0.33
C HIS A 382 -16.44 -0.96 1.44
N PRO A 383 -17.45 -1.50 2.15
CA PRO A 383 -18.17 -0.76 3.19
C PRO A 383 -17.36 -0.52 4.47
N GLN A 384 -16.25 -1.22 4.63
CA GLN A 384 -15.35 -1.12 5.78
C GLN A 384 -13.92 -0.98 5.24
N LEU A 385 -13.01 -0.38 6.00
CA LEU A 385 -11.56 -0.48 5.76
C LEU A 385 -11.01 -1.71 6.47
N ILE A 386 -10.13 -2.48 5.85
CA ILE A 386 -9.52 -3.70 6.43
C ILE A 386 -8.02 -3.63 6.22
N VAL A 387 -7.61 -3.33 4.99
CA VAL A 387 -6.22 -3.34 4.53
C VAL A 387 -5.57 -1.98 4.76
N SER A 388 -6.22 -0.91 4.29
CA SER A 388 -5.66 0.45 4.37
C SER A 388 -5.87 1.05 5.75
N ASP A 389 -4.98 1.96 6.16
CA ASP A 389 -5.10 2.69 7.43
C ASP A 389 -5.07 4.21 7.17
N PRO A 390 -6.20 4.93 7.32
CA PRO A 390 -6.25 6.37 7.05
C PRO A 390 -5.48 7.19 8.10
N ARG A 391 -5.09 6.57 9.22
CA ARG A 391 -4.36 7.25 10.31
C ARG A 391 -2.89 7.44 9.99
N GLU A 392 -2.37 6.79 8.95
CA GLU A 392 -0.99 6.97 8.49
C GLU A 392 -0.72 8.42 8.05
N GLY A 393 -1.71 9.10 7.47
CA GLY A 393 -1.59 10.53 7.15
C GLY A 393 -1.36 11.40 8.39
N ALA A 394 -2.16 11.22 9.44
CA ALA A 394 -1.96 11.91 10.72
C ALA A 394 -0.64 11.50 11.39
N GLY A 395 -0.28 10.22 11.28
CA GLY A 395 0.98 9.70 11.75
C GLY A 395 2.20 10.33 11.09
N LEU A 396 2.12 10.71 9.82
CA LEU A 396 3.16 11.44 9.11
C LEU A 396 3.30 12.86 9.69
N LEU A 397 2.20 13.61 9.78
CA LEU A 397 2.22 14.99 10.27
C LEU A 397 2.82 15.07 11.68
N ARG A 398 2.38 14.18 12.57
CA ARG A 398 2.92 14.07 13.93
C ARG A 398 4.42 13.79 13.96
N ARG A 399 4.92 12.89 13.11
CA ARG A 399 6.36 12.57 13.04
C ARG A 399 7.17 13.75 12.50
N LEU A 400 6.65 14.47 11.52
CA LEU A 400 7.30 15.67 11.00
C LEU A 400 7.36 16.76 12.09
N GLU A 401 6.32 16.94 12.89
CA GLU A 401 6.35 17.87 14.04
C GLU A 401 7.34 17.44 15.12
N GLU A 402 7.40 16.16 15.45
CA GLU A 402 8.33 15.62 16.44
C GLU A 402 9.80 15.70 15.99
N GLN A 403 10.08 15.58 14.68
CA GLN A 403 11.44 15.48 14.14
C GLN A 403 11.95 16.74 13.44
N GLY A 404 11.06 17.61 12.97
CA GLY A 404 11.39 18.75 12.12
C GLY A 404 11.80 20.02 12.87
N GLY A 405 11.56 20.09 14.18
CA GLY A 405 11.98 21.23 15.01
C GLY A 405 11.48 22.58 14.47
N ASP A 406 12.36 23.59 14.48
CA ASP A 406 12.04 24.96 14.06
C ASP A 406 11.71 25.08 12.57
N ASP A 407 12.24 24.20 11.71
CA ASP A 407 11.99 24.26 10.26
C ASP A 407 10.52 23.93 9.93
N THR A 408 9.94 22.97 10.66
CA THR A 408 8.52 22.59 10.54
C THR A 408 7.56 23.58 11.20
N ALA A 409 8.03 24.45 12.10
CA ALA A 409 7.18 25.46 12.73
C ALA A 409 6.66 26.51 11.73
N SER A 410 7.27 26.60 10.55
CA SER A 410 6.83 27.45 9.44
C SER A 410 5.66 26.87 8.63
N LEU A 411 5.32 25.59 8.86
CA LEU A 411 4.28 24.90 8.10
C LEU A 411 2.88 25.23 8.66
N PHE A 412 1.95 25.53 7.77
CA PHE A 412 0.67 26.15 8.15
C PHE A 412 -0.23 25.27 9.03
N TRP A 413 -0.14 23.94 8.92
CA TRP A 413 -0.98 23.02 9.70
C TRP A 413 -0.46 22.78 11.11
N ALA A 414 0.80 23.11 11.40
CA ALA A 414 1.39 22.90 12.74
C ALA A 414 0.76 23.82 13.80
N ALA A 415 -0.03 24.81 13.38
CA ALA A 415 -0.65 25.78 14.27
C ALA A 415 -1.92 25.27 14.98
N SER A 416 -2.66 24.31 14.40
CA SER A 416 -3.89 23.80 15.00
C SER A 416 -4.27 22.39 14.53
N GLU A 417 -4.86 21.60 15.43
CA GLU A 417 -5.40 20.27 15.11
C GLU A 417 -6.52 20.31 14.06
N GLU A 418 -7.29 21.40 14.03
CA GLU A 418 -8.35 21.61 13.02
C GLU A 418 -7.76 21.77 11.61
N GLU A 419 -6.65 22.50 11.46
CA GLU A 419 -5.95 22.65 10.18
C GLU A 419 -5.32 21.33 9.72
N GLN A 420 -4.82 20.50 10.65
CA GLN A 420 -4.36 19.14 10.33
C GLN A 420 -5.52 18.27 9.82
N ALA A 421 -6.67 18.29 10.51
CA ALA A 421 -7.85 17.52 10.10
C ALA A 421 -8.37 17.95 8.72
N ASP A 422 -8.42 19.25 8.46
CA ASP A 422 -8.78 19.81 7.16
C ASP A 422 -7.80 19.38 6.06
N LEU A 423 -6.49 19.42 6.32
CA LEU A 423 -5.46 19.00 5.38
C LEU A 423 -5.57 17.51 5.05
N LEU A 424 -5.84 16.67 6.05
CA LEU A 424 -6.05 15.23 5.85
C LEU A 424 -7.31 14.96 5.04
N LYS A 425 -8.41 15.65 5.34
CA LYS A 425 -9.66 15.52 4.58
C LYS A 425 -9.49 15.98 3.13
N TRP A 426 -8.72 17.06 2.93
CA TRP A 426 -8.35 17.53 1.60
C TRP A 426 -7.52 16.50 0.84
N ALA A 427 -6.46 15.96 1.44
CA ALA A 427 -5.60 14.96 0.83
C ALA A 427 -6.38 13.68 0.46
N TYR A 428 -7.29 13.24 1.32
CA TYR A 428 -8.19 12.13 1.04
C TYR A 428 -9.10 12.40 -0.17
N GLY A 429 -9.68 13.59 -0.23
CA GLY A 429 -10.51 14.03 -1.35
C GLY A 429 -9.74 14.11 -2.68
N GLU A 430 -8.52 14.65 -2.66
CA GLU A 430 -7.66 14.67 -3.85
C GLU A 430 -7.24 13.25 -4.27
N ALA A 431 -6.97 12.34 -3.33
CA ALA A 431 -6.66 10.95 -3.62
C ALA A 431 -7.84 10.22 -4.27
N ASP A 432 -9.05 10.40 -3.74
CA ASP A 432 -10.28 9.84 -4.32
C ASP A 432 -10.53 10.36 -5.75
N LEU A 433 -10.39 11.67 -5.98
CA LEU A 433 -10.52 12.26 -7.31
C LEU A 433 -9.46 11.73 -8.28
N LEU A 434 -8.19 11.64 -7.85
CA LEU A 434 -7.09 11.10 -8.63
C LEU A 434 -7.38 9.67 -9.09
N LEU A 435 -7.85 8.81 -8.17
CA LEU A 435 -8.14 7.41 -8.46
C LEU A 435 -9.38 7.23 -9.32
N ARG A 436 -10.44 8.03 -9.12
CA ARG A 436 -11.65 7.98 -9.95
C ARG A 436 -11.37 8.39 -11.40
N ASN A 437 -10.58 9.45 -11.59
CA ASN A 437 -10.22 9.92 -12.93
C ASN A 437 -9.35 8.90 -13.71
N ASN A 438 -8.68 8.00 -13.01
CA ASN A 438 -7.78 7.00 -13.59
C ASN A 438 -8.22 5.56 -13.27
N GLN A 439 -9.52 5.34 -13.05
CA GLN A 439 -10.05 4.07 -12.54
C GLN A 439 -9.71 2.87 -13.44
N GLN A 440 -9.65 3.07 -14.75
CA GLN A 440 -9.31 2.00 -15.70
C GLN A 440 -7.87 1.51 -15.52
N THR A 441 -6.91 2.43 -15.48
CA THR A 441 -5.49 2.10 -15.24
C THR A 441 -5.30 1.43 -13.89
N VAL A 442 -5.91 1.97 -12.83
CA VAL A 442 -5.78 1.38 -11.48
C VAL A 442 -6.43 0.00 -11.41
N LYS A 443 -7.53 -0.24 -12.13
CA LYS A 443 -8.14 -1.57 -12.24
C LYS A 443 -7.18 -2.55 -12.92
N GLU A 444 -6.58 -2.17 -14.04
CA GLU A 444 -5.62 -3.04 -14.73
C GLU A 444 -4.40 -3.35 -13.85
N LEU A 445 -3.85 -2.35 -13.17
CA LEU A 445 -2.77 -2.55 -12.17
C LEU A 445 -3.18 -3.56 -11.10
N SER A 446 -4.40 -3.46 -10.57
CA SER A 446 -4.88 -4.39 -9.55
C SER A 446 -5.04 -5.82 -10.07
N GLU A 447 -5.43 -6.00 -11.34
CA GLU A 447 -5.55 -7.31 -11.99
C GLU A 447 -4.17 -7.94 -12.23
N ARG A 448 -3.18 -7.13 -12.64
CA ARG A 448 -1.78 -7.59 -12.81
C ARG A 448 -1.16 -8.01 -11.47
N LEU A 449 -1.34 -7.20 -10.43
CA LEU A 449 -0.88 -7.53 -9.07
C LEU A 449 -1.55 -8.80 -8.53
N ALA A 450 -2.86 -8.97 -8.76
CA ALA A 450 -3.57 -10.18 -8.35
C ALA A 450 -3.06 -11.46 -9.05
N GLY A 451 -2.45 -11.32 -10.23
CA GLY A 451 -1.76 -12.42 -10.92
C GLY A 451 -0.49 -12.90 -10.22
N GLY A 452 0.10 -12.09 -9.33
CA GLY A 452 1.26 -12.45 -8.49
C GLY A 452 2.62 -12.54 -9.22
N ALA A 453 2.66 -12.27 -10.52
CA ALA A 453 3.89 -12.32 -11.33
C ALA A 453 4.35 -10.95 -11.83
N ALA A 454 3.59 -9.89 -11.56
CA ALA A 454 3.88 -8.54 -12.07
C ALA A 454 5.09 -7.94 -11.33
N THR A 455 6.07 -7.45 -12.09
CA THR A 455 7.19 -6.65 -11.58
C THR A 455 6.84 -5.16 -11.55
N MET A 456 7.67 -4.32 -10.94
CA MET A 456 7.44 -2.87 -10.95
C MET A 456 7.54 -2.29 -12.37
N GLY A 457 8.41 -2.86 -13.20
CA GLY A 457 8.50 -2.59 -14.64
C GLY A 457 7.18 -2.87 -15.34
N ASP A 458 6.54 -4.01 -15.08
CA ASP A 458 5.21 -4.34 -15.63
C ASP A 458 4.14 -3.32 -15.21
N LEU A 459 4.16 -2.87 -13.95
CA LEU A 459 3.22 -1.85 -13.48
C LEU A 459 3.48 -0.48 -14.14
N CYS A 460 4.74 -0.10 -14.31
CA CYS A 460 5.11 1.09 -15.07
C CYS A 460 4.61 1.00 -16.52
N ALA A 461 4.75 -0.16 -17.15
CA ALA A 461 4.30 -0.40 -18.52
C ALA A 461 2.79 -0.21 -18.67
N VAL A 462 1.99 -0.67 -17.71
CA VAL A 462 0.53 -0.44 -17.67
C VAL A 462 0.22 1.05 -17.54
N VAL A 463 0.94 1.78 -16.69
CA VAL A 463 0.71 3.22 -16.54
C VAL A 463 1.10 3.97 -17.81
N GLU A 464 2.21 3.60 -18.45
CA GLU A 464 2.75 4.30 -19.62
C GLU A 464 2.17 3.86 -20.97
N ASP A 465 1.27 2.86 -20.98
CA ASP A 465 0.66 2.26 -22.17
C ASP A 465 1.71 1.71 -23.18
N TRP A 466 2.69 0.95 -22.68
CA TRP A 466 3.78 0.36 -23.49
C TRP A 466 3.39 -0.91 -24.27
#